data_AF-A0A8T2TP22-F1
#
_entry.id   AF-A0A8T2TP22-F1
#
_cell.length_a   1.000
_cell.length_b   1.000
_cell.length_c   1.000
_cell.angle_alpha   90.00
_cell.angle_beta   90.00
_cell.angle_gamma   90.00
#
_symmetry.space_group_name_H-M   'P 1'
#
loop_
_entity.id
_entity.type
_entity.pdbx_description
1 polymer ?
#
loop_
_entity_poly.entity_id
_entity_poly.type
_entity_poly.pdbx_seq_one_letter_code
_entity_poly.pdbx_strand_id
1 'polypeptide(L)'
;MGNYGYSIEQTLIVDIIPDASVRRAMNEINAAQRMRVASEFKGEAEKILQVKHAEGDAESKYLAGVGVSRQRQAITDGLKESVITFANGVNGTSAKEVMEMVMLTQYFDTMKEIGSSSRSSSVFLPHGPGHVKDVAEQVRSGYLQATSAV
;
A
#
# COMPACT_ATOMS: atom_id res chain seq x y z
N MET A 1 18.31 97.49 -8.25
CA MET A 1 17.23 96.76 -8.95
C MET A 1 17.89 95.87 -9.99
N GLY A 2 17.79 94.55 -10.01
CA GLY A 2 17.12 93.55 -9.20
C GLY A 2 17.51 92.20 -9.80
N ASN A 3 17.53 91.12 -9.02
CA ASN A 3 17.50 89.75 -9.55
C ASN A 3 17.12 88.80 -8.41
N TYR A 4 15.82 88.66 -8.21
CA TYR A 4 15.24 87.55 -7.46
C TYR A 4 15.03 86.40 -8.46
N GLY A 5 15.53 85.21 -8.13
CA GLY A 5 15.33 84.00 -8.93
C GLY A 5 15.21 82.78 -8.01
N TYR A 6 14.22 81.93 -8.27
CA TYR A 6 14.07 80.64 -7.60
C TYR A 6 14.63 79.54 -8.50
N SER A 7 15.32 78.55 -7.92
CA SER A 7 15.74 77.33 -8.61
C SER A 7 14.96 76.15 -8.05
N ILE A 8 14.24 75.43 -8.92
CA ILE A 8 13.44 74.26 -8.53
C ILE A 8 14.35 73.03 -8.68
N GLU A 9 14.76 72.45 -7.55
CA GLU A 9 15.68 71.31 -7.51
C GLU A 9 14.97 69.98 -7.81
N GLN A 10 13.73 69.80 -7.35
CA GLN A 10 12.91 68.63 -7.66
C GLN A 10 11.41 68.95 -7.52
N THR A 11 10.63 68.43 -8.46
CA THR A 11 9.16 68.48 -8.41
C THR A 11 8.62 67.08 -8.18
N LEU A 12 7.91 66.85 -7.07
CA LEU A 12 7.25 65.58 -6.79
C LEU A 12 5.87 65.57 -7.46
N ILE A 13 5.61 64.56 -8.28
CA ILE A 13 4.27 64.33 -8.82
C ILE A 13 3.43 63.74 -7.70
N VAL A 14 2.33 64.43 -7.35
CA VAL A 14 1.50 64.10 -6.18
C VAL A 14 0.42 63.08 -6.52
N ASP A 15 -0.12 63.11 -7.75
CA ASP A 15 -1.10 62.12 -8.21
C ASP A 15 -1.13 62.03 -9.76
N ILE A 16 -1.38 60.83 -10.27
CA ILE A 16 -1.66 60.55 -11.68
C ILE A 16 -2.91 59.69 -11.72
N ILE A 17 -3.98 60.23 -12.29
CA ILE A 17 -5.27 59.52 -12.40
C ILE A 17 -5.40 59.01 -13.84
N PRO A 18 -5.06 57.73 -14.12
CA PRO A 18 -5.31 57.15 -15.43
C PRO A 18 -6.82 56.94 -15.65
N ASP A 19 -7.19 56.83 -16.92
CA ASP A 19 -8.55 56.53 -17.33
C ASP A 19 -9.08 55.25 -16.65
N ALA A 20 -10.38 55.24 -16.34
CA ALA A 20 -11.01 54.15 -15.61
C ALA A 20 -10.90 52.80 -16.35
N SER A 21 -10.91 52.82 -17.69
CA SER A 21 -10.73 51.62 -18.53
C SER A 21 -9.31 51.03 -18.38
N VAL A 22 -8.30 51.90 -18.44
CA VAL A 22 -6.87 51.52 -18.31
C VAL A 22 -6.59 50.96 -16.92
N ARG A 23 -7.13 51.57 -15.86
CA ARG A 23 -6.95 51.11 -14.48
C ARG A 23 -7.52 49.70 -14.25
N ARG A 24 -8.71 49.41 -14.81
CA ARG A 24 -9.31 48.07 -14.72
C ARG A 24 -8.49 47.05 -15.50
N ALA A 25 -8.12 47.35 -16.74
CA ALA A 25 -7.29 46.47 -17.56
C ALA A 25 -5.94 46.18 -16.90
N MET A 26 -5.27 47.18 -16.33
CA MET A 26 -4.01 46.99 -15.61
C MET A 26 -4.19 46.12 -14.36
N ASN A 27 -5.28 46.29 -13.60
CA ASN A 27 -5.56 45.45 -12.45
C ASN A 27 -5.85 44.00 -12.84
N GLU A 28 -6.60 43.77 -13.91
CA GLU A 28 -6.89 42.43 -14.44
C GLU A 28 -5.62 41.74 -14.94
N ILE A 29 -4.73 42.44 -15.65
CA ILE A 29 -3.44 41.90 -16.11
C ILE A 29 -2.58 41.49 -14.91
N ASN A 30 -2.47 42.35 -13.90
CA ASN A 30 -1.70 42.04 -12.69
C ASN A 30 -2.31 40.87 -11.90
N ALA A 31 -3.63 40.82 -11.80
CA ALA A 31 -4.34 39.70 -11.17
C ALA A 31 -4.11 38.40 -11.93
N ALA A 32 -4.22 38.41 -13.25
CA ALA A 32 -3.99 37.25 -14.11
C ALA A 32 -2.53 36.76 -14.04
N GLN A 33 -1.55 37.67 -14.04
CA GLN A 33 -0.14 37.31 -13.87
C GLN A 33 0.12 36.68 -12.50
N ARG A 34 -0.42 37.25 -11.41
CA ARG A 34 -0.31 36.66 -10.07
C ARG A 34 -1.00 35.30 -9.99
N MET A 35 -2.18 35.15 -10.58
CA MET A 35 -2.88 33.87 -10.64
C MET A 35 -2.11 32.83 -11.43
N ARG A 36 -1.51 33.20 -12.56
CA ARG A 36 -0.67 32.28 -13.36
C ARG A 36 0.50 31.74 -12.54
N VAL A 37 1.24 32.62 -11.89
CA VAL A 37 2.37 32.23 -11.03
C VAL A 37 1.90 31.33 -9.88
N ALA A 38 0.78 31.67 -9.24
CA ALA A 38 0.20 30.83 -8.19
C ALA A 38 -0.24 29.45 -8.70
N SER A 39 -0.82 29.37 -9.90
CA SER A 39 -1.24 28.11 -10.53
C SER A 39 -0.05 27.25 -10.95
N GLU A 40 1.02 27.85 -11.47
CA GLU A 40 2.26 27.15 -11.81
C GLU A 40 2.88 26.51 -10.54
N PHE A 41 2.98 27.27 -9.44
CA PHE A 41 3.47 26.73 -8.16
C PHE A 41 2.57 25.65 -7.58
N LYS A 42 1.24 25.80 -7.68
CA LYS A 42 0.29 24.77 -7.23
C LYS A 42 0.44 23.48 -8.04
N GLY A 43 0.52 23.58 -9.36
CA GLY A 43 0.69 22.41 -10.22
C GLY A 43 2.03 21.70 -9.98
N GLU A 44 3.10 22.45 -9.73
CA GLU A 44 4.39 21.86 -9.37
C GLU A 44 4.36 21.18 -8.00
N ALA A 45 3.71 21.79 -7.01
CA ALA A 45 3.52 21.19 -5.69
C ALA A 45 2.71 19.89 -5.77
N GLU A 46 1.61 19.87 -6.52
CA GLU A 46 0.80 18.67 -6.74
C GLU A 46 1.61 17.57 -7.43
N LYS A 47 2.40 17.92 -8.46
CA LYS A 47 3.29 16.98 -9.13
C LYS A 47 4.31 16.37 -8.16
N ILE A 48 4.94 17.19 -7.32
CA ILE A 48 5.92 16.72 -6.33
C ILE A 48 5.24 15.77 -5.33
N LEU A 49 4.06 16.13 -4.81
CA LEU A 49 3.30 15.29 -3.89
C LEU A 49 2.95 13.93 -4.52
N GLN A 50 2.44 13.93 -5.76
CA GLN A 50 2.07 12.72 -6.48
C GLN A 50 3.28 11.80 -6.71
N VAL A 51 4.41 12.37 -7.16
CA VAL A 51 5.64 11.62 -7.39
C VAL A 51 6.17 11.04 -6.08
N LYS A 52 6.22 11.84 -5.02
CA LYS A 52 6.70 11.38 -3.70
C LYS A 52 5.82 10.28 -3.10
N HIS A 53 4.51 10.37 -3.28
CA HIS A 53 3.60 9.31 -2.88
C HIS A 53 3.87 8.02 -3.67
N ALA A 54 4.02 8.11 -4.99
CA ALA A 54 4.29 6.96 -5.83
C ALA A 54 5.66 6.31 -5.53
N GLU A 55 6.69 7.12 -5.26
CA GLU A 55 8.01 6.66 -4.80
C GLU A 55 7.89 5.90 -3.47
N GLY A 56 7.17 6.47 -2.49
CA GLY A 56 6.95 5.82 -1.19
C GLY A 56 6.18 4.50 -1.30
N ASP A 57 5.15 4.44 -2.15
CA ASP A 57 4.39 3.21 -2.39
C ASP A 57 5.24 2.13 -3.04
N ALA A 58 6.09 2.50 -4.01
CA ALA A 58 7.00 1.58 -4.67
C ALA A 58 8.06 1.04 -3.70
N GLU A 59 8.66 1.91 -2.90
CA GLU A 59 9.65 1.53 -1.90
C GLU A 59 9.05 0.65 -0.80
N SER A 60 7.85 0.98 -0.32
CA SER A 60 7.12 0.17 0.66
C SER A 60 6.87 -1.25 0.14
N LYS A 61 6.38 -1.39 -1.10
CA LYS A 61 6.17 -2.70 -1.74
C LYS A 61 7.48 -3.46 -1.93
N TYR A 62 8.55 -2.77 -2.32
CA TYR A 62 9.87 -3.38 -2.46
C TYR A 62 10.38 -3.91 -1.13
N LEU A 63 10.35 -3.10 -0.07
CA LEU A 63 10.77 -3.48 1.28
C LEU A 63 9.91 -4.63 1.84
N ALA A 64 8.60 -4.62 1.60
CA ALA A 64 7.71 -5.71 1.97
C ALA A 64 8.11 -7.02 1.25
N GLY A 65 8.40 -6.95 -0.06
CA GLY A 65 8.86 -8.10 -0.83
C GLY A 65 10.21 -8.65 -0.34
N VAL A 66 11.16 -7.76 -0.05
CA VAL A 66 12.46 -8.13 0.56
C VAL A 66 12.27 -8.76 1.93
N GLY A 67 11.38 -8.21 2.76
CA GLY A 67 11.03 -8.75 4.07
C GLY A 67 10.47 -10.17 3.98
N VAL A 68 9.50 -10.41 3.10
CA VAL A 68 8.92 -11.74 2.87
C VAL A 68 9.97 -12.72 2.35
N SER A 69 10.84 -12.30 1.43
CA SER A 69 11.90 -13.15 0.92
C SER A 69 12.91 -13.54 2.00
N ARG A 70 13.38 -12.57 2.80
CA ARG A 70 14.28 -12.82 3.93
C ARG A 70 13.62 -13.69 5.00
N GLN A 71 12.35 -13.47 5.30
CA GLN A 71 11.58 -14.32 6.21
C GLN A 71 11.53 -15.77 5.70
N ARG A 72 11.21 -15.98 4.42
CA ARG A 72 11.19 -17.32 3.81
C ARG A 72 12.57 -18.00 3.86
N GLN A 73 13.63 -17.23 3.63
CA GLN A 73 14.99 -17.74 3.74
C GLN A 73 15.30 -18.18 5.18
N ALA A 74 15.02 -17.33 6.17
CA ALA A 74 15.24 -17.66 7.58
C ALA A 74 14.43 -18.90 8.03
N ILE A 75 13.19 -19.04 7.57
CA ILE A 75 12.36 -20.23 7.83
C ILE A 75 13.01 -21.48 7.21
N THR A 76 13.46 -21.39 5.95
CA THR A 76 14.07 -22.52 5.24
C THR A 76 15.38 -22.96 5.89
N ASP A 77 16.22 -21.99 6.27
CA ASP A 77 17.49 -22.23 6.94
C ASP A 77 17.26 -22.86 8.33
N GLY A 78 16.29 -22.36 9.10
CA GLY A 78 15.91 -22.93 10.39
C GLY A 78 15.32 -24.35 10.28
N LEU A 79 14.49 -24.62 9.27
CA LEU A 79 13.99 -25.99 9.02
C LEU A 79 15.14 -26.92 8.65
N LYS A 80 16.07 -26.49 7.79
CA LYS A 80 17.24 -27.27 7.38
C LYS A 80 18.10 -27.63 8.59
N GLU A 81 18.38 -26.67 9.46
CA GLU A 81 19.13 -26.89 10.71
C GLU A 81 18.40 -27.86 11.64
N SER A 82 17.08 -27.69 11.78
CA SER A 82 16.23 -28.59 12.58
C SER A 82 16.29 -30.03 12.06
N VAL A 83 16.20 -30.22 10.74
CA VAL A 83 16.28 -31.56 10.10
C VAL A 83 17.65 -32.19 10.32
N ILE A 84 18.74 -31.43 10.18
CA ILE A 84 20.12 -31.93 10.40
C ILE A 84 20.32 -32.31 11.86
N THR A 85 19.89 -31.46 12.80
CA THR A 85 20.01 -31.71 14.24
C THR A 85 19.25 -32.97 14.65
N PHE A 86 18.03 -33.14 14.13
CA PHE A 86 17.19 -34.29 14.44
C PHE A 86 17.73 -35.60 13.82
N ALA A 87 18.20 -35.54 12.57
CA ALA A 87 18.80 -36.68 11.89
C ALA A 87 20.09 -37.16 12.57
N ASN A 88 20.89 -36.24 13.13
CA ASN A 88 22.11 -36.59 13.87
C ASN A 88 21.83 -37.09 15.30
N GLY A 89 20.70 -36.69 15.91
CA GLY A 89 20.33 -37.07 17.27
C GLY A 89 19.64 -38.44 17.39
N VAL A 90 19.11 -38.98 16.30
CA VAL A 90 18.37 -40.25 16.27
C VAL A 90 19.02 -41.18 15.25
N ASN A 91 19.67 -42.25 15.73
CA ASN A 91 20.32 -43.22 14.84
C ASN A 91 19.29 -43.95 13.97
N GLY A 92 19.42 -43.83 12.66
CA GLY A 92 18.67 -44.61 11.67
C GLY A 92 17.53 -43.88 10.96
N THR A 93 17.28 -42.61 11.26
CA THR A 93 16.22 -41.83 10.59
C THR A 93 16.73 -41.15 9.33
N SER A 94 16.00 -41.27 8.22
CA SER A 94 16.36 -40.54 6.99
C SER A 94 15.84 -39.10 7.01
N ALA A 95 16.52 -38.18 6.33
CA ALA A 95 16.04 -36.79 6.18
C ALA A 95 14.61 -36.70 5.59
N LYS A 96 14.20 -37.71 4.82
CA LYS A 96 12.85 -37.81 4.26
C LYS A 96 11.80 -38.07 5.34
N GLU A 97 12.05 -38.99 6.27
CA GLU A 97 11.14 -39.31 7.37
C GLU A 97 10.99 -38.13 8.33
N VAL A 98 12.08 -37.40 8.60
CA VAL A 98 12.03 -36.18 9.42
C VAL A 98 11.17 -35.10 8.74
N MET A 99 11.30 -34.92 7.42
CA MET A 99 10.44 -33.99 6.68
C MET A 99 8.97 -34.41 6.68
N GLU A 100 8.66 -35.70 6.55
CA GLU A 100 7.29 -36.22 6.64
C GLU A 100 6.67 -35.93 8.03
N MET A 101 7.43 -36.12 9.11
CA MET A 101 7.02 -35.80 10.47
C MET A 101 6.77 -34.29 10.67
N VAL A 102 7.64 -33.44 10.14
CA VAL A 102 7.49 -31.97 10.17
C VAL A 102 6.24 -31.53 9.42
N MET A 103 5.99 -32.08 8.23
CA MET A 103 4.79 -31.80 7.44
C MET A 103 3.50 -32.20 8.18
N LEU A 104 3.50 -33.35 8.85
CA LEU A 104 2.38 -33.81 9.65
C LEU A 104 2.13 -32.88 10.84
N THR A 105 3.20 -32.42 11.50
CA THR A 105 3.10 -31.46 12.61
C THR A 105 2.54 -30.12 12.13
N GLN A 106 3.02 -29.61 10.99
CA GLN A 106 2.52 -28.38 10.38
C GLN A 106 1.03 -28.50 10.04
N TYR A 107 0.58 -29.64 9.52
CA TYR A 107 -0.83 -29.92 9.25
C TYR A 107 -1.67 -29.82 10.53
N PHE A 108 -1.24 -30.44 11.64
CA PHE A 108 -1.93 -30.34 12.92
C PHE A 108 -1.92 -28.92 13.50
N ASP A 109 -0.81 -28.19 13.39
CA ASP A 109 -0.71 -26.81 13.84
C ASP A 109 -1.66 -25.89 13.05
N THR A 110 -1.75 -26.07 11.72
CA THR A 110 -2.72 -25.30 10.92
C THR A 110 -4.17 -25.62 11.31
N MET A 111 -4.49 -26.89 11.59
CA MET A 111 -5.83 -27.25 12.08
C MET A 111 -6.11 -26.66 13.47
N LYS A 112 -5.11 -26.63 14.35
CA LYS A 112 -5.23 -26.01 15.68
C LYS A 112 -5.45 -24.50 15.57
N GLU A 113 -4.72 -23.81 14.69
CA GLU A 113 -4.88 -22.37 14.45
C GLU A 113 -6.29 -22.06 13.91
N ILE A 114 -6.74 -22.81 12.90
CA ILE A 114 -8.10 -22.70 12.35
C ILE A 114 -9.17 -22.96 13.41
N GLY A 115 -8.99 -23.99 14.24
CA GLY A 115 -9.92 -24.36 15.31
C GLY A 115 -9.91 -23.40 16.51
N SER A 116 -8.80 -22.69 16.75
CA SER A 116 -8.67 -21.70 17.82
C SER A 116 -9.36 -20.37 17.49
N SER A 117 -9.61 -20.09 16.21
CA SER A 117 -10.34 -18.91 15.78
C SER A 117 -11.84 -19.09 16.08
N SER A 118 -12.32 -18.48 17.17
CA SER A 118 -13.69 -18.65 17.70
C SER A 118 -14.83 -18.21 16.75
N ARG A 119 -14.52 -17.73 15.54
CA ARG A 119 -15.49 -17.29 14.53
C ARG A 119 -15.26 -17.90 13.14
N SER A 120 -14.42 -18.93 13.05
CA SER A 120 -14.12 -19.65 11.81
C SER A 120 -15.13 -20.78 11.57
N SER A 121 -15.93 -20.67 10.52
CA SER A 121 -16.65 -21.82 9.94
C SER A 121 -15.76 -22.44 8.86
N SER A 122 -14.88 -23.37 9.25
CA SER A 122 -14.01 -24.06 8.30
C SER A 122 -14.71 -25.29 7.72
N VAL A 123 -14.91 -25.33 6.40
CA VAL A 123 -15.36 -26.53 5.69
C VAL A 123 -14.11 -27.22 5.16
N PHE A 124 -13.76 -28.37 5.74
CA PHE A 124 -12.66 -29.19 5.24
C PHE A 124 -13.12 -29.89 3.96
N LEU A 125 -12.62 -29.43 2.80
CA LEU A 125 -12.76 -30.16 1.53
C LEU A 125 -11.59 -31.14 1.42
N PRO A 126 -11.83 -32.46 1.54
CA PRO A 126 -10.77 -33.43 1.35
C PRO A 126 -10.38 -33.47 -0.14
N HIS A 127 -9.10 -33.30 -0.44
CA HIS A 127 -8.56 -33.36 -1.80
C HIS A 127 -8.06 -34.78 -2.09
N GLY A 128 -8.98 -35.73 -2.21
CA GLY A 128 -8.70 -37.07 -2.72
C GLY A 128 -9.65 -37.39 -3.87
N PRO A 129 -9.24 -38.19 -4.87
CA PRO A 129 -10.07 -38.51 -6.04
C PRO A 129 -11.43 -39.15 -5.70
N GLY A 130 -11.61 -39.72 -4.49
CA GLY A 130 -12.91 -40.20 -4.00
C GLY A 130 -13.80 -39.14 -3.35
N HIS A 131 -13.24 -38.05 -2.82
CA HIS A 131 -13.94 -37.15 -1.90
C HIS A 131 -14.70 -36.01 -2.58
N VAL A 132 -14.41 -35.72 -3.85
CA VAL A 132 -15.21 -34.76 -4.63
C VAL A 132 -16.65 -35.27 -4.82
N LYS A 133 -16.82 -36.59 -4.95
CA LYS A 133 -18.14 -37.23 -5.00
C LYS A 133 -18.87 -37.08 -3.66
N ASP A 134 -18.17 -37.32 -2.55
CA ASP A 134 -18.73 -37.19 -1.20
C ASP A 134 -19.16 -35.75 -0.90
N VAL A 135 -18.38 -34.74 -1.29
CA VAL A 135 -18.73 -33.32 -1.13
C VAL A 135 -19.95 -32.95 -1.97
N ALA A 136 -20.01 -33.41 -3.23
CA ALA A 136 -21.18 -33.18 -4.08
C ALA A 136 -22.45 -33.84 -3.51
N GLU A 137 -22.31 -35.03 -2.91
CA GLU A 137 -23.40 -35.76 -2.27
C GLU A 137 -23.85 -35.12 -0.95
N GLN A 138 -22.92 -34.58 -0.15
CA GLN A 138 -23.20 -33.82 1.08
C GLN A 138 -23.88 -32.47 0.79
N VAL A 139 -23.44 -31.73 -0.24
CA VAL A 139 -24.09 -30.47 -0.65
C VAL A 139 -25.49 -30.75 -1.20
N ARG A 140 -25.66 -31.79 -2.02
CA ARG A 140 -26.96 -32.18 -2.58
C ARG A 140 -27.93 -32.64 -1.49
N SER A 141 -27.48 -33.47 -0.55
CA SER A 141 -28.31 -33.95 0.57
C SER A 141 -28.66 -32.84 1.54
N GLY A 142 -27.73 -31.92 1.85
CA GLY A 142 -27.99 -30.74 2.66
C GLY A 142 -29.02 -29.81 2.02
N TYR A 143 -28.96 -29.58 0.71
CA TYR A 143 -29.96 -28.79 -0.02
C TYR A 143 -31.35 -29.46 -0.04
N LEU A 144 -31.40 -30.80 -0.19
CA LEU A 144 -32.65 -31.57 -0.18
C LEU A 144 -33.28 -31.68 1.22
N GLN A 145 -32.48 -31.77 2.29
CA GLN A 145 -32.98 -31.71 3.66
C GLN A 145 -33.49 -30.31 4.02
N ALA A 146 -32.80 -29.25 3.57
CA ALA A 146 -33.26 -27.88 3.78
C ALA A 146 -34.59 -27.57 3.09
N THR A 147 -34.86 -28.19 1.93
CA THR A 147 -36.13 -28.02 1.21
C THR A 147 -37.26 -28.91 1.72
N SER A 148 -36.96 -29.95 2.49
CA SER A 148 -37.96 -30.86 3.11
C SER A 148 -38.38 -30.45 4.52
N ALA A 149 -37.76 -29.40 5.08
CA ALA A 149 -38.00 -28.89 6.43
C ALA A 149 -38.90 -27.63 6.47
N VAL A 150 -39.62 -27.35 5.37
CA VAL A 150 -40.68 -26.34 5.25
C VAL A 150 -42.01 -27.06 5.06
#